data_AF-A0A853KBB0-F1
#
_entry.id   AF-A0A853KBB0-F1
#
_cell.length_a   1.000
_cell.length_b   1.000
_cell.length_c   1.000
_cell.angle_alpha   90.00
_cell.angle_beta   90.00
_cell.angle_gamma   90.00
#
_symmetry.space_group_name_H-M   'P 1'
#
loop_
_entity.id
_entity.type
_entity.pdbx_description
1 polymer ?
#
loop_
_entity_poly.entity_id
_entity_poly.type
_entity_poly.pdbx_seq_one_letter_code
_entity_poly.pdbx_strand_id
1 'polypeptide(L)'
;MVSKATFAYCDYRIYQMLWKWARRRHPNKGAQWVRKRYFTQQGTRNGVFADSLWTLATMSDIRIIRHVKIQGQRSPHRPSDQEYFEARLQQLQLKRLSDAQKNAVQKTHGRCVLCSHPISAEHFRRWQINRENPFLFVRMARDTTDPLVVVHRWCYERYRSTSDQDTLPLKGELTPSLEALDGWVD
;
A
#
# COMPACT_ATOMS: atom_id res chain seq x y z
N MET A 1 -21.54 8.31 6.87
CA MET A 1 -20.57 7.53 7.68
C MET A 1 -19.98 8.45 8.75
N VAL A 2 -20.22 8.16 10.03
CA VAL A 2 -19.78 9.01 11.16
C VAL A 2 -18.26 9.21 11.16
N SER A 3 -17.48 8.15 10.96
CA SER A 3 -16.01 8.21 11.03
C SER A 3 -15.35 9.11 9.98
N LYS A 4 -15.94 9.26 8.78
CA LYS A 4 -15.38 10.13 7.73
C LYS A 4 -15.51 11.61 8.12
N ALA A 5 -16.66 11.98 8.70
CA ALA A 5 -16.87 13.32 9.22
C ALA A 5 -15.94 13.62 10.40
N THR A 6 -15.73 12.65 11.29
CA THR A 6 -14.77 12.79 12.41
C THR A 6 -13.34 13.01 11.91
N PHE A 7 -12.87 12.25 10.92
CA PHE A 7 -11.52 12.45 10.37
C PHE A 7 -11.36 13.83 9.71
N ALA A 8 -12.35 14.25 8.91
CA ALA A 8 -12.34 15.59 8.32
C ALA A 8 -12.33 16.70 9.40
N TYR A 9 -13.06 16.50 10.49
CA TYR A 9 -13.05 17.43 11.62
C TYR A 9 -11.68 17.48 12.31
N CYS A 10 -11.03 16.34 12.54
CA CYS A 10 -9.68 16.30 13.10
C CYS A 10 -8.67 17.00 12.18
N ASP A 11 -8.70 16.71 10.87
CA ASP A 11 -7.84 17.36 9.88
C ASP A 11 -8.02 18.89 9.88
N TYR A 12 -9.27 19.36 9.95
CA TYR A 12 -9.60 20.77 10.05
C TYR A 12 -9.02 21.41 11.33
N ARG A 13 -9.17 20.76 12.48
CA ARG A 13 -8.64 21.25 13.76
C ARG A 13 -7.12 21.31 13.75
N ILE A 14 -6.45 20.30 13.19
CA ILE A 14 -5.00 20.26 13.02
C ILE A 14 -4.55 21.41 12.11
N TYR A 15 -5.21 21.61 10.98
CA TYR A 15 -4.93 22.73 10.07
C TYR A 15 -5.01 24.09 10.79
N GLN A 16 -6.06 24.34 11.57
CA GLN A 16 -6.20 25.58 12.33
C GLN A 16 -5.05 25.80 13.33
N MET A 17 -4.64 24.75 14.04
CA MET A 17 -3.53 24.81 15.00
C MET A 17 -2.21 25.11 14.29
N LEU A 18 -1.95 24.47 13.15
CA LEU A 18 -0.76 24.69 12.33
C LEU A 18 -0.74 26.08 11.72
N TRP A 19 -1.88 26.58 11.26
CA TRP A 19 -2.00 27.94 10.74
C TRP A 19 -1.66 28.99 11.80
N LYS A 20 -2.23 28.84 13.01
CA LYS A 20 -1.92 29.72 14.15
C LYS A 20 -0.46 29.63 14.55
N TRP A 21 0.12 28.44 14.58
CA TRP A 21 1.55 28.25 14.84
C TRP A 21 2.42 28.96 13.79
N ALA A 22 2.15 28.75 12.50
CA ALA A 22 2.94 29.31 11.42
C ALA A 22 2.86 30.84 11.37
N ARG A 23 1.68 31.42 11.62
CA ARG A 23 1.48 32.87 11.74
C ARG A 23 2.23 33.46 12.94
N ARG A 24 2.23 32.78 14.09
CA ARG A 24 3.01 33.22 15.27
C ARG A 24 4.51 33.11 15.07
N ARG A 25 4.98 32.09 14.36
CA ARG A 25 6.41 31.88 14.08
C ARG A 25 6.99 32.93 13.11
N HIS A 26 6.13 33.52 12.28
CA HIS A 26 6.53 34.51 11.27
C HIS A 26 5.69 35.79 11.40
N PRO A 27 5.87 36.58 12.47
CA PRO A 27 5.04 37.76 12.74
C PRO A 27 5.18 38.83 11.65
N ASN A 28 6.36 38.95 11.04
CA ASN A 28 6.67 39.94 10.00
C ASN A 28 6.31 39.48 8.58
N LYS A 29 5.69 38.29 8.41
CA LYS A 29 5.34 37.75 7.10
C LYS A 29 3.83 37.68 6.93
N GLY A 30 3.36 38.01 5.72
CA GLY A 30 1.94 37.95 5.37
C GLY A 30 1.39 36.53 5.34
N ALA A 31 0.06 36.40 5.38
CA ALA A 31 -0.65 35.12 5.30
C ALA A 31 -0.31 34.34 4.01
N GLN A 32 -0.14 35.04 2.89
CA GLN A 32 0.23 34.43 1.61
C GLN A 32 1.62 33.78 1.67
N TRP A 33 2.58 34.42 2.35
CA TRP A 33 3.92 33.86 2.54
C TRP A 33 3.86 32.58 3.38
N VAL A 34 3.09 32.60 4.48
CA VAL A 34 2.88 31.43 5.34
C VAL A 34 2.26 30.27 4.56
N ARG A 35 1.22 30.55 3.76
CA ARG A 35 0.60 29.55 2.88
C ARG A 35 1.62 28.96 1.91
N LYS A 36 2.40 29.80 1.22
CA LYS A 36 3.40 29.33 0.25
C LYS A 36 4.53 28.51 0.91
N ARG A 37 4.92 28.84 2.14
CA ARG A 37 6.02 28.19 2.86
C ARG A 37 5.65 26.83 3.47
N TYR A 38 4.42 26.69 3.99
CA TYR A 38 4.01 25.51 4.75
C TYR A 38 2.85 24.74 4.16
N PHE A 39 1.99 25.35 3.35
CA PHE A 39 0.76 24.74 2.85
C PHE A 39 0.83 24.58 1.33
N THR A 40 1.65 23.64 0.90
CA THR A 40 1.98 23.43 -0.51
C THR A 40 0.94 22.54 -1.21
N GLN A 41 1.08 22.45 -2.53
CA GLN A 41 0.32 21.49 -3.34
C GLN A 41 1.08 20.17 -3.40
N GLN A 42 0.37 19.06 -3.18
CA GLN A 42 0.87 17.71 -3.39
C GLN A 42 -0.08 16.92 -4.28
N GLY A 43 0.39 16.54 -5.47
CA GLY A 43 -0.44 15.94 -6.50
C GLY A 43 -1.65 16.83 -6.83
N THR A 44 -2.85 16.29 -6.65
CA THR A 44 -4.12 17.01 -6.86
C THR A 44 -4.60 17.78 -5.63
N ARG A 45 -3.91 17.66 -4.49
CA ARG A 45 -4.35 18.22 -3.22
C ARG A 45 -3.63 19.52 -2.89
N ASN A 46 -4.40 20.56 -2.58
CA ASN A 46 -3.89 21.86 -2.19
C ASN A 46 -3.94 22.07 -0.68
N GLY A 47 -2.96 22.78 -0.13
CA GLY A 47 -2.94 23.19 1.27
C GLY A 47 -2.48 22.09 2.22
N VAL A 48 -1.65 21.17 1.74
CA VAL A 48 -1.05 20.11 2.56
C VAL A 48 0.09 20.72 3.38
N PHE A 49 0.08 20.49 4.69
CA PHE A 49 1.17 20.95 5.54
C PHE A 49 2.44 20.16 5.24
N ALA A 50 3.51 20.86 4.87
CA ALA A 50 4.82 20.28 4.65
C ALA A 50 5.90 21.18 5.24
N ASP A 51 6.95 20.57 5.77
CA ASP A 51 8.17 21.26 6.13
C ASP A 51 9.38 20.48 5.65
N SER A 52 10.13 21.08 4.73
CA SER A 52 11.27 20.46 4.05
C SER A 52 10.90 19.13 3.38
N LEU A 53 11.43 18.02 3.87
CA LEU A 53 11.22 16.66 3.34
C LEU A 53 9.96 15.99 3.91
N TRP A 54 9.37 16.55 4.97
CA TRP A 54 8.28 15.92 5.69
C TRP A 54 6.94 16.51 5.31
N THR A 55 5.97 15.63 5.07
CA THR A 55 4.60 15.98 4.76
C THR A 55 3.69 15.40 5.83
N LEU A 56 2.77 16.21 6.32
CA LEU A 56 1.80 15.75 7.30
C LEU A 56 0.80 14.78 6.65
N ALA A 57 0.70 13.58 7.22
CA ALA A 57 -0.32 12.62 6.82
C ALA A 57 -1.71 13.17 7.17
N THR A 58 -2.67 13.02 6.26
CA THR A 58 -4.05 13.47 6.47
C THR A 58 -4.90 12.29 6.92
N MET A 59 -5.73 12.47 7.95
CA MET A 59 -6.57 11.39 8.48
C MET A 59 -7.64 10.96 7.48
N SER A 60 -8.11 11.89 6.63
CA SER A 60 -9.00 11.57 5.52
C SER A 60 -8.47 10.51 4.55
N ASP A 61 -7.14 10.33 4.49
CA ASP A 61 -6.48 9.39 3.57
C ASP A 61 -6.48 7.97 4.13
N ILE A 62 -6.77 7.82 5.43
CA ILE A 62 -6.91 6.54 6.08
C ILE A 62 -8.21 5.89 5.59
N ARG A 63 -8.06 4.84 4.78
CA ARG A 63 -9.19 4.04 4.32
C ARG A 63 -9.91 3.40 5.50
N ILE A 64 -11.16 3.79 5.73
CA ILE A 64 -12.01 3.18 6.75
C ILE A 64 -12.46 1.80 6.27
N ILE A 65 -11.78 0.75 6.73
CA ILE A 65 -12.11 -0.64 6.41
C ILE A 65 -12.94 -1.22 7.55
N ARG A 66 -14.20 -1.54 7.26
CA ARG A 66 -15.09 -2.23 8.21
C ARG A 66 -14.60 -3.66 8.40
N HIS A 67 -14.21 -4.01 9.62
CA HIS A 67 -13.90 -5.38 9.98
C HIS A 67 -15.17 -6.23 9.99
N VAL A 68 -15.09 -7.44 9.47
CA VAL A 68 -16.16 -8.44 9.61
C VAL A 68 -15.95 -9.16 10.93
N LYS A 69 -16.95 -9.15 11.81
CA LYS A 69 -16.88 -9.88 13.08
C LYS A 69 -16.67 -11.37 12.83
N ILE A 70 -15.87 -12.02 13.69
CA ILE A 70 -15.74 -13.48 13.67
C ILE A 70 -17.07 -14.06 14.15
N GLN A 71 -17.55 -15.12 13.48
CA GLN A 71 -18.72 -15.86 13.96
C GLN A 71 -18.37 -16.49 15.31
N GLY A 72 -19.15 -16.21 16.36
CA GLY A 72 -18.78 -16.54 17.75
C GLY A 72 -18.49 -18.02 18.01
N GLN A 73 -19.06 -18.93 17.22
CA GLN A 73 -18.85 -20.38 17.35
C GLN A 73 -17.59 -20.89 16.63
N ARG A 74 -16.95 -20.06 15.80
CA ARG A 74 -15.79 -20.43 14.96
C ARG A 74 -14.48 -20.17 15.71
N SER A 75 -13.56 -21.13 15.68
CA SER A 75 -12.23 -21.02 16.30
C SER A 75 -11.10 -21.18 15.26
N PRO A 76 -10.06 -20.33 15.28
CA PRO A 76 -8.92 -20.47 14.37
C PRO A 76 -8.16 -21.80 14.49
N HIS A 77 -8.30 -22.49 15.62
CA HIS A 77 -7.59 -23.74 15.91
C HIS A 77 -8.41 -24.98 15.54
N ARG A 78 -9.65 -24.82 15.09
CA ARG A 78 -10.52 -25.95 14.73
C ARG A 78 -10.38 -26.23 13.23
N PRO A 79 -9.98 -27.45 12.82
CA PRO A 79 -9.85 -27.81 11.41
C PRO A 79 -11.14 -27.59 10.61
N SER A 80 -12.31 -27.87 11.19
CA SER A 80 -13.62 -27.65 10.55
C SER A 80 -13.95 -26.18 10.26
N ASP A 81 -13.21 -25.23 10.85
CA ASP A 81 -13.39 -23.80 10.66
C ASP A 81 -12.34 -23.20 9.71
N GLN A 82 -11.41 -24.00 9.21
CA GLN A 82 -10.29 -23.55 8.38
C GLN A 82 -10.78 -22.81 7.12
N GLU A 83 -11.73 -23.38 6.38
CA GLU A 83 -12.29 -22.77 5.17
C GLU A 83 -12.92 -21.39 5.45
N TYR A 84 -13.61 -21.24 6.60
CA TYR A 84 -14.18 -19.97 7.02
C TYR A 84 -13.08 -18.92 7.23
N PHE A 85 -11.99 -19.27 7.91
CA PHE A 85 -10.88 -18.36 8.15
C PHE A 85 -10.10 -18.03 6.88
N GLU A 86 -9.93 -18.99 5.96
CA GLU A 86 -9.33 -18.78 4.65
C GLU A 86 -10.15 -17.80 3.79
N ALA A 87 -11.46 -18.03 3.67
CA ALA A 87 -12.37 -17.14 2.93
C ALA A 87 -12.40 -15.74 3.55
N ARG A 88 -12.47 -15.65 4.88
CA ARG A 88 -12.45 -14.36 5.61
C ARG A 88 -11.12 -13.61 5.38
N LEU A 89 -10.01 -14.33 5.33
CA LEU A 89 -8.69 -13.77 5.09
C LEU A 89 -8.57 -13.21 3.68
N GLN A 90 -9.04 -13.95 2.67
CA GLN A 90 -9.12 -13.46 1.28
C GLN A 90 -10.00 -12.20 1.17
N GLN A 91 -11.17 -12.19 1.81
CA GLN A 91 -12.05 -11.01 1.81
C GLN A 91 -11.38 -9.78 2.45
N LEU A 92 -10.67 -9.96 3.57
CA LEU A 92 -9.95 -8.86 4.23
C LEU A 92 -8.79 -8.33 3.38
N GLN A 93 -8.11 -9.21 2.63
CA GLN A 93 -7.07 -8.81 1.67
C GLN A 93 -7.68 -7.97 0.55
N LEU A 94 -8.75 -8.44 -0.10
CA LEU A 94 -9.38 -7.73 -1.22
C LEU A 94 -10.00 -6.38 -0.81
N LYS A 95 -10.54 -6.27 0.41
CA LYS A 95 -11.11 -5.00 0.93
C LYS A 95 -10.08 -3.88 1.06
N ARG A 96 -8.79 -4.23 1.14
CA ARG A 96 -7.69 -3.29 1.30
C ARG A 96 -7.17 -2.76 -0.04
N LEU A 97 -7.35 -3.53 -1.11
CA LEU A 97 -6.87 -3.23 -2.45
C LEU A 97 -7.78 -2.24 -3.20
N SER A 98 -7.20 -1.43 -4.08
CA SER A 98 -7.93 -0.68 -5.10
C SER A 98 -8.49 -1.65 -6.17
N ASP A 99 -9.44 -1.21 -7.00
CA ASP A 99 -10.01 -2.11 -8.00
C ASP A 99 -8.97 -2.55 -9.05
N ALA A 100 -8.03 -1.68 -9.41
CA ALA A 100 -6.88 -2.05 -10.25
C ALA A 100 -6.01 -3.13 -9.60
N GLN A 101 -5.76 -3.03 -8.29
CA GLN A 101 -4.98 -4.01 -7.55
C GLN A 101 -5.74 -5.34 -7.38
N LYS A 102 -7.06 -5.31 -7.18
CA LYS A 102 -7.87 -6.54 -7.16
C LYS A 102 -7.80 -7.26 -8.51
N ASN A 103 -7.92 -6.52 -9.61
CA ASN A 103 -7.78 -7.07 -10.95
C ASN A 103 -6.38 -7.66 -11.17
N ALA A 104 -5.33 -7.01 -10.67
CA ALA A 104 -3.96 -7.54 -10.72
C ALA A 104 -3.84 -8.89 -9.99
N VAL A 105 -4.32 -8.96 -8.74
CA VAL A 105 -4.32 -10.21 -7.95
C VAL A 105 -5.12 -11.31 -8.63
N GLN A 106 -6.28 -10.99 -9.21
CA GLN A 106 -7.09 -11.96 -9.95
C GLN A 106 -6.36 -12.47 -11.19
N LYS A 107 -5.75 -11.59 -11.99
CA LYS A 107 -4.99 -11.95 -13.20
C LYS A 107 -3.73 -12.77 -12.89
N THR A 108 -3.08 -12.54 -11.77
CA THR A 108 -1.89 -13.30 -11.35
C THR A 108 -2.22 -14.48 -10.46
N HIS A 109 -3.50 -14.77 -10.19
CA HIS A 109 -3.95 -15.78 -9.23
C HIS A 109 -3.30 -15.64 -7.84
N GLY A 110 -2.99 -14.41 -7.42
CA GLY A 110 -2.30 -14.13 -6.16
C GLY A 110 -0.86 -14.66 -6.09
N ARG A 111 -0.25 -14.98 -7.22
CA ARG A 111 1.14 -15.44 -7.31
C ARG A 111 2.05 -14.32 -7.78
N CYS A 112 3.29 -14.34 -7.28
CA CYS A 112 4.35 -13.45 -7.74
C CYS A 112 4.73 -13.80 -9.18
N VAL A 113 4.76 -12.82 -10.10
CA VAL A 113 5.11 -13.11 -11.50
C VAL A 113 6.59 -13.46 -11.73
N LEU A 114 7.46 -13.18 -10.77
CA LEU A 114 8.90 -13.47 -10.86
C LEU A 114 9.27 -14.87 -10.37
N CYS A 115 8.69 -15.31 -9.25
CA CYS A 115 9.02 -16.61 -8.64
C CYS A 115 7.87 -17.61 -8.66
N SER A 116 6.69 -17.24 -9.17
CA SER A 116 5.46 -18.06 -9.22
C SER A 116 4.90 -18.52 -7.87
N HIS A 117 5.53 -18.16 -6.75
CA HIS A 117 5.05 -18.52 -5.41
C HIS A 117 3.88 -17.61 -4.97
N PRO A 118 2.96 -18.12 -4.13
CA PRO A 118 1.84 -17.33 -3.63
C PRO A 118 2.31 -16.15 -2.77
N ILE A 119 1.62 -15.01 -2.88
CA ILE A 119 1.76 -13.92 -1.91
C ILE A 119 1.02 -14.37 -0.65
N SER A 120 1.77 -14.81 0.38
CA SER A 120 1.18 -15.34 1.61
C SER A 120 0.21 -14.34 2.26
N ALA A 121 -0.80 -14.85 2.94
CA ALA A 121 -1.73 -14.00 3.66
C ALA A 121 -1.08 -13.22 4.82
N GLU A 122 0.03 -13.73 5.35
CA GLU A 122 0.81 -13.09 6.40
C GLU A 122 1.54 -11.83 5.90
N HIS A 123 1.96 -11.84 4.63
CA HIS A 123 2.52 -10.65 3.98
C HIS A 123 1.57 -9.45 4.02
N PHE A 124 0.25 -9.68 3.93
CA PHE A 124 -0.75 -8.62 4.06
C PHE A 124 -0.96 -8.11 5.49
N ARG A 125 -0.58 -8.88 6.54
CA ARG A 125 -0.68 -8.44 7.94
C ARG A 125 0.38 -7.38 8.27
N ARG A 126 1.61 -7.57 7.77
CA ARG A 126 2.78 -6.70 8.06
C ARG A 126 2.67 -5.29 7.47
N TRP A 127 1.78 -5.10 6.48
CA TRP A 127 1.41 -3.79 5.91
C TRP A 127 0.94 -2.76 6.95
N GLN A 128 0.54 -3.19 8.15
CA GLN A 128 -0.01 -2.33 9.20
C GLN A 128 1.02 -1.50 9.98
N ILE A 129 2.31 -1.85 9.95
CA ILE A 129 3.25 -1.34 10.96
C ILE A 129 4.29 -0.38 10.37
N ASN A 130 4.89 -0.65 9.19
CA ASN A 130 6.10 0.08 8.77
C ASN A 130 6.16 0.62 7.32
N ARG A 131 5.07 0.60 6.53
CA ARG A 131 5.09 0.87 5.07
C ARG A 131 5.99 -0.06 4.23
N GLU A 132 6.79 -0.93 4.86
CA GLU A 132 7.52 -2.03 4.24
C GLU A 132 6.55 -3.14 3.88
N ASN A 133 5.88 -2.97 2.74
CA ASN A 133 5.03 -4.03 2.22
C ASN A 133 5.92 -5.16 1.67
N PRO A 134 5.82 -6.40 2.16
CA PRO A 134 6.55 -7.55 1.62
C PRO A 134 6.17 -7.94 0.18
N PHE A 135 5.16 -7.29 -0.40
CA PHE A 135 4.83 -7.37 -1.82
C PHE A 135 4.60 -5.99 -2.44
N LEU A 136 4.70 -5.91 -3.76
CA LEU A 136 4.53 -4.70 -4.54
C LEU A 136 3.57 -4.96 -5.70
N PHE A 137 2.87 -3.90 -6.12
CA PHE A 137 2.17 -3.88 -7.39
C PHE A 137 3.00 -3.08 -8.38
N VAL A 138 3.40 -3.72 -9.47
CA VAL A 138 4.33 -3.16 -10.47
C VAL A 138 3.66 -3.27 -11.84
N ARG A 139 3.91 -2.30 -12.72
CA ARG A 139 3.49 -2.40 -14.13
C ARG A 139 4.58 -3.08 -14.94
N MET A 140 4.18 -3.92 -15.88
CA MET A 140 5.12 -4.68 -16.69
C MET A 140 5.95 -3.78 -17.62
N ALA A 141 5.36 -2.75 -18.22
CA ALA A 141 6.08 -1.75 -19.03
C ALA A 141 5.80 -0.31 -18.55
N ARG A 142 6.41 0.68 -19.22
CA ARG A 142 6.40 2.10 -18.82
C ARG A 142 5.06 2.80 -19.10
N ASP A 143 4.18 2.19 -19.89
CA ASP A 143 2.95 2.82 -20.34
C ASP A 143 1.79 2.65 -19.34
N THR A 144 0.89 3.62 -19.35
CA THR A 144 -0.27 3.66 -18.42
C THR A 144 -1.31 2.57 -18.69
N THR A 145 -1.25 1.93 -19.86
CA THR A 145 -2.12 0.83 -20.30
C THR A 145 -1.61 -0.54 -19.84
N ASP A 146 -0.38 -0.63 -19.32
CA ASP A 146 0.26 -1.91 -19.04
C ASP A 146 -0.38 -2.68 -17.88
N PRO A 147 -0.41 -4.02 -17.95
CA PRO A 147 -1.01 -4.83 -16.90
C PRO A 147 -0.27 -4.62 -15.58
N LEU A 148 -1.04 -4.20 -14.56
CA LEU A 148 -0.59 -4.20 -13.18
C LEU A 148 -0.48 -5.64 -12.69
N VAL A 149 0.67 -6.00 -12.13
CA VAL A 149 0.97 -7.34 -11.60
C VAL A 149 1.43 -7.26 -10.14
N VAL A 150 1.37 -8.37 -9.43
CA VAL A 150 1.86 -8.48 -8.04
C VAL A 150 3.18 -9.25 -8.00
N VAL A 151 4.12 -8.78 -7.19
CA VAL A 151 5.43 -9.41 -6.97
C VAL A 151 5.79 -9.35 -5.49
N HIS A 152 6.59 -10.28 -4.98
CA HIS A 152 7.23 -10.06 -3.68
C HIS A 152 8.24 -8.91 -3.76
N ARG A 153 8.40 -8.18 -2.67
CA ARG A 153 9.35 -7.07 -2.58
C ARG A 153 10.79 -7.53 -2.82
N TRP A 154 11.19 -8.63 -2.19
CA TRP A 154 12.52 -9.22 -2.36
C TRP A 154 12.77 -9.70 -3.80
N CYS A 155 11.77 -10.29 -4.47
CA CYS A 155 11.90 -10.66 -5.88
C CYS A 155 12.12 -9.41 -6.75
N TYR A 156 11.39 -8.34 -6.47
CA TYR A 156 11.50 -7.09 -7.22
C TYR A 156 12.85 -6.39 -6.99
N GLU A 157 13.31 -6.31 -5.75
CA GLU A 157 14.62 -5.75 -5.40
C GLU A 157 15.77 -6.55 -6.04
N ARG A 158 15.68 -7.89 -6.01
CA ARG A 158 16.63 -8.76 -6.71
C ARG A 158 16.60 -8.51 -8.22
N TYR A 159 15.42 -8.45 -8.83
CA TYR A 159 15.29 -8.15 -10.26
C TYR A 159 15.94 -6.82 -10.64
N ARG A 160 15.65 -5.73 -9.89
CA ARG A 160 16.26 -4.40 -10.11
C ARG A 160 17.78 -4.38 -9.92
N SER A 161 18.33 -5.26 -9.08
CA SER A 161 19.78 -5.34 -8.89
C SER A 161 20.50 -6.02 -10.06
N THR A 162 19.79 -6.85 -10.82
CA THR A 162 20.34 -7.66 -11.92
C THR A 162 19.99 -7.09 -13.30
N SER A 163 18.85 -6.42 -13.44
CA SER A 163 18.44 -5.73 -14.65
C SER A 163 18.58 -4.21 -14.48
N ASP A 164 19.31 -3.57 -15.39
CA ASP A 164 19.42 -2.10 -15.50
C ASP A 164 18.12 -1.43 -16.03
N GLN A 165 17.03 -2.21 -16.11
CA GLN A 165 15.72 -1.77 -16.60
C GLN A 165 14.72 -1.65 -15.43
N ASP A 166 13.95 -0.57 -15.43
CA ASP A 166 12.89 -0.31 -14.44
C ASP A 166 11.62 -1.16 -14.62
N THR A 167 11.50 -1.88 -15.76
CA THR A 167 10.30 -2.61 -16.21
C THR A 167 10.47 -4.11 -16.05
N LEU A 168 9.40 -4.84 -15.69
CA LEU A 168 9.43 -6.30 -15.57
C LEU A 168 9.45 -6.97 -16.96
N PRO A 169 10.05 -8.16 -17.11
CA PRO A 169 10.11 -8.85 -18.39
C PRO A 169 8.71 -9.23 -18.87
N LEU A 170 8.48 -9.16 -20.18
CA LEU A 170 7.20 -9.59 -20.77
C LEU A 170 6.99 -11.08 -20.52
N LYS A 171 5.73 -11.50 -20.38
CA LYS A 171 5.30 -12.85 -19.95
C LYS A 171 5.89 -14.01 -20.77
N GLY A 172 6.49 -13.74 -21.93
CA GLY A 172 7.15 -14.70 -22.83
C GLY A 172 8.69 -14.79 -22.71
N GLU A 173 9.33 -13.98 -21.86
CA GLU A 173 10.78 -14.00 -21.64
C GLU A 173 11.18 -14.60 -20.27
N LEU A 174 10.20 -15.05 -19.49
CA LEU A 174 10.44 -15.81 -18.27
C LEU A 174 10.89 -17.22 -18.67
N THR A 175 12.19 -17.39 -18.93
CA THR A 175 12.78 -18.72 -19.03
C THR A 175 12.58 -19.44 -17.69
N PRO A 176 12.13 -20.71 -17.70
CA PRO A 176 12.14 -21.52 -16.50
C PRO A 176 13.58 -21.99 -16.28
N SER A 177 14.37 -21.24 -15.54
CA SER A 177 15.61 -21.75 -14.93
C SER A 177 15.49 -21.71 -13.41
N LEU A 178 14.51 -22.46 -12.91
CA LEU A 178 14.42 -22.88 -11.50
C LEU A 178 14.85 -24.35 -11.37
N GLU A 179 15.98 -24.73 -11.96
CA GLU A 179 16.65 -26.03 -11.72
C GLU A 179 18.02 -25.88 -11.01
N ALA A 180 18.35 -24.70 -10.48
CA ALA A 180 19.69 -24.46 -9.92
C ALA A 180 19.76 -24.25 -8.39
N LEU A 181 18.73 -24.60 -7.61
CA LEU A 181 18.75 -24.42 -6.14
C LEU A 181 18.09 -25.55 -5.33
N ASP A 182 18.28 -26.80 -5.74
CA ASP A 182 18.03 -28.00 -4.89
C ASP A 182 19.26 -28.40 -4.05
N GLY A 183 20.07 -27.42 -3.64
CA GLY A 183 21.40 -27.70 -3.09
C GLY A 183 21.76 -26.95 -1.82
N TRP A 184 20.83 -26.67 -0.90
CA TRP A 184 21.15 -26.25 0.47
C TRP A 184 20.04 -26.66 1.46
N VAL A 185 19.89 -27.97 1.66
CA VAL A 185 19.45 -28.54 2.94
C VAL A 185 20.42 -29.67 3.25
N ASP A 186 21.43 -29.34 4.04
CA ASP A 186 22.13 -30.24 4.97
C ASP A 186 22.53 -29.40 6.19
#